data_AF-A0A4E9EML6-F1
#
_entry.id   AF-A0A4E9EML6-F1
#
_cell.length_a   1.000
_cell.length_b   1.000
_cell.length_c   1.000
_cell.angle_alpha   90.00
_cell.angle_beta   90.00
_cell.angle_gamma   90.00
#
_symmetry.space_group_name_H-M   'P 1'
#
loop_
_entity.id
_entity.type
_entity.pdbx_description
1 polymer ?
#
loop_
_entity_poly.entity_id
_entity_poly.type
_entity_poly.pdbx_seq_one_letter_code
_entity_poly.pdbx_strand_id
1 'polypeptide(L)'
;MSDGKYVRIVDGSYWFYAPNKRAAIFFCIAFCSAGCFHTWQCIRYKCWKLTPLFPSCCLLFTIGFILRAYGAFHYDDLDVFIASVCITYAAPPLLELQNYRIIGRILYYVPYNSPIHPGRVLTTFGFVSAIVEALNGWGASYSANQSLSNGEIEAGHALIKTSLLLQIVVAVLLITLAIMFHRRCIAIGLKNERLACPLWTLYISMALILSRTIYRIVEYFSIAELRYGAEFDPATVSPVVRYEWYFYVFEATVMLINLIMFNIYHPRRYLPRNNKIYLSTDGVTEIEGPGYKDPRKLWQTLVDPFDVKGLVNGRGRQSERFWQMEGSETPQQSKGSSRKPETV
;
A
#
# COMPACT_ATOMS: atom_id res chain seq x y z
N MET A 1 28.15 17.57 22.86
CA MET A 1 29.30 16.76 22.39
C MET A 1 29.83 16.00 23.60
N SER A 2 29.48 14.72 23.71
CA SER A 2 30.10 13.78 24.66
C SER A 2 29.81 12.35 24.16
N ASP A 3 30.84 11.79 23.56
CA ASP A 3 31.16 10.37 23.42
C ASP A 3 30.29 9.47 22.52
N GLY A 4 30.82 9.25 21.30
CA GLY A 4 30.38 8.24 20.32
C GLY A 4 30.64 6.79 20.74
N LYS A 5 30.20 6.39 21.93
CA LYS A 5 30.32 5.02 22.49
C LYS A 5 28.97 4.27 22.57
N TYR A 6 28.07 4.43 21.59
CA TYR A 6 26.76 3.77 21.60
C TYR A 6 26.64 2.50 20.76
N VAL A 7 27.68 2.11 20.00
CA VAL A 7 27.67 0.82 19.31
C VAL A 7 28.44 -0.18 20.15
N ARG A 8 27.74 -0.86 21.09
CA ARG A 8 28.26 -2.10 21.67
C ARG A 8 28.09 -3.18 20.61
N ILE A 9 29.15 -3.41 19.83
CA ILE A 9 29.26 -4.61 19.01
C ILE A 9 29.32 -5.78 19.98
N VAL A 10 28.40 -6.72 19.84
CA VAL A 10 28.33 -7.92 20.68
C VAL A 10 28.79 -9.09 19.82
N ASP A 11 29.85 -9.76 20.24
CA ASP A 11 30.40 -10.92 19.53
C ASP A 11 29.33 -12.02 19.41
N GLY A 12 29.18 -12.58 18.21
CA GLY A 12 28.16 -13.61 17.91
C GLY A 12 26.75 -13.07 17.60
N SER A 13 26.55 -11.74 17.59
CA SER A 13 25.27 -11.16 17.17
C SER A 13 25.14 -11.08 15.66
N TYR A 14 23.98 -11.50 15.12
CA TYR A 14 23.62 -11.25 13.72
C TYR A 14 23.21 -9.80 13.44
N TRP A 15 23.11 -8.98 14.48
CA TRP A 15 22.86 -7.54 14.37
C TRP A 15 24.18 -6.77 14.41
N PHE A 16 24.34 -5.74 13.57
CA PHE A 16 25.50 -4.83 13.61
C PHE A 16 25.56 -3.96 14.88
N TYR A 17 24.51 -4.01 15.70
CA TYR A 17 24.31 -3.25 16.92
C TYR A 17 23.66 -4.16 17.97
N ALA A 18 23.77 -3.85 19.26
CA ALA A 18 22.94 -4.49 20.28
C ALA A 18 21.47 -4.00 20.18
N PRO A 19 20.50 -4.86 19.80
CA PRO A 19 19.10 -4.47 19.66
C PRO A 19 18.48 -3.85 20.92
N ASN A 20 17.71 -2.79 20.73
CA ASN A 20 17.01 -2.08 21.79
C ASN A 20 15.70 -2.79 22.16
N LYS A 21 15.77 -3.57 23.24
CA LYS A 21 14.64 -4.30 23.84
C LYS A 21 13.39 -3.42 24.06
N ARG A 22 13.58 -2.21 24.59
CA ARG A 22 12.47 -1.33 24.96
C ARG A 22 11.75 -0.79 23.74
N ALA A 23 12.50 -0.41 22.71
CA ALA A 23 11.94 0.09 21.46
C ALA A 23 11.16 -1.03 20.73
N ALA A 24 11.70 -2.24 20.65
CA ALA A 24 10.99 -3.37 20.05
C ALA A 24 9.63 -3.66 20.73
N ILE A 25 9.61 -3.68 22.07
CA ILE A 25 8.38 -3.89 22.86
C ILE A 25 7.37 -2.75 22.63
N PHE A 26 7.84 -1.49 22.60
CA PHE A 26 6.97 -0.34 22.33
C PHE A 26 6.28 -0.46 20.97
N PHE A 27 7.03 -0.71 19.90
CA PHE A 27 6.46 -0.84 18.55
C PHE A 27 5.52 -2.05 18.46
N CYS A 28 5.86 -3.17 19.08
CA CYS A 28 4.97 -4.33 19.18
C CYS A 28 3.60 -3.95 19.75
N ILE A 29 3.56 -3.28 20.91
CA ILE A 29 2.31 -2.85 21.56
C ILE A 29 1.57 -1.84 20.68
N ALA A 30 2.29 -0.90 20.06
CA ALA A 30 1.71 0.14 19.23
C ALA A 30 1.03 -0.45 17.96
N PHE A 31 1.70 -1.35 17.23
CA PHE A 31 1.13 -2.01 16.05
C PHE A 31 -0.04 -2.93 16.41
N CYS A 32 0.07 -3.67 17.52
CA CYS A 32 -1.01 -4.51 18.02
C CYS A 32 -2.25 -3.67 18.36
N SER A 33 -2.05 -2.58 19.12
CA SER A 33 -3.13 -1.65 19.49
C SER A 33 -3.78 -1.01 18.27
N ALA A 34 -2.97 -0.56 17.31
CA ALA A 34 -3.46 0.00 16.05
C ALA A 34 -4.27 -1.03 15.25
N GLY A 35 -3.83 -2.29 15.20
CA GLY A 35 -4.52 -3.40 14.55
C GLY A 35 -5.84 -3.77 15.22
N CYS A 36 -5.86 -3.89 16.55
CA CYS A 36 -7.08 -4.14 17.33
C CYS A 36 -8.10 -3.02 17.13
N PHE A 37 -7.65 -1.76 17.20
CA PHE A 37 -8.51 -0.61 16.98
C PHE A 37 -9.09 -0.60 15.55
N HIS A 38 -8.26 -0.83 14.52
CA HIS A 38 -8.73 -0.89 13.13
C HIS A 38 -9.73 -2.05 12.92
N THR A 39 -9.46 -3.21 13.53
CA THR A 39 -10.34 -4.38 13.49
C THR A 39 -11.71 -4.04 14.09
N TRP A 40 -11.71 -3.39 15.26
CA TRP A 40 -12.93 -2.88 15.88
C TRP A 40 -13.67 -1.88 14.98
N GLN A 41 -12.96 -0.94 14.34
CA GLN A 41 -13.55 0.00 13.38
C GLN A 41 -14.18 -0.72 12.19
N CYS A 42 -13.52 -1.73 11.64
CA CYS A 42 -14.04 -2.53 10.53
C CYS A 42 -15.35 -3.23 10.88
N ILE A 43 -15.47 -3.75 12.10
CA ILE A 43 -16.69 -4.37 12.62
C ILE A 43 -17.77 -3.31 12.84
N ARG A 44 -17.44 -2.21 13.54
CA ARG A 44 -18.36 -1.13 13.90
C ARG A 44 -18.94 -0.40 12.68
N TYR A 45 -18.14 -0.20 11.63
CA TYR A 45 -18.53 0.46 10.39
C TYR A 45 -18.99 -0.52 9.29
N LYS A 46 -19.02 -1.83 9.57
CA LYS A 46 -19.39 -2.91 8.63
C LYS A 46 -18.63 -2.80 7.30
N CYS A 47 -17.34 -2.49 7.37
CA CYS A 47 -16.48 -2.17 6.23
C CYS A 47 -15.27 -3.09 6.07
N TRP A 48 -15.31 -4.30 6.64
CA TRP A 48 -14.24 -5.30 6.50
C TRP A 48 -13.76 -5.52 5.06
N LYS A 49 -14.68 -5.48 4.08
CA LYS A 49 -14.35 -5.62 2.64
C LYS A 49 -13.60 -4.43 2.04
N LEU A 50 -13.63 -3.27 2.70
CA LEU A 50 -12.99 -2.03 2.24
C LEU A 50 -11.51 -1.99 2.64
N THR A 51 -11.23 -2.38 3.88
CA THR A 51 -9.94 -2.23 4.55
C THR A 51 -9.34 -3.56 5.08
N PRO A 52 -9.43 -4.69 4.34
CA PRO A 52 -9.03 -5.99 4.89
C PRO A 52 -7.52 -6.12 5.10
N LEU A 53 -6.70 -5.30 4.43
CA LEU A 53 -5.24 -5.43 4.46
C LEU A 53 -4.60 -4.67 5.64
N PHE A 54 -5.29 -3.69 6.23
CA PHE A 54 -4.79 -2.97 7.40
C PHE A 54 -4.60 -3.89 8.62
N PRO A 55 -5.60 -4.70 9.05
CA PRO A 55 -5.39 -5.66 10.14
C PRO A 55 -4.26 -6.66 9.85
N SER A 56 -4.18 -7.18 8.62
CA SER A 56 -3.12 -8.11 8.22
C SER A 56 -1.74 -7.47 8.30
N CYS A 57 -1.59 -6.21 7.87
CA CYS A 57 -0.35 -5.47 8.00
C CYS A 57 0.04 -5.27 9.48
N CYS A 58 -0.90 -4.83 10.32
CA CYS A 58 -0.64 -4.69 11.77
C CYS A 58 -0.25 -6.02 12.41
N LEU A 59 -0.85 -7.13 11.99
CA LEU A 59 -0.51 -8.46 12.46
C LEU A 59 0.94 -8.83 12.10
N LEU A 60 1.35 -8.64 10.84
CA LEU A 60 2.73 -8.90 10.41
C LEU A 60 3.73 -8.04 11.18
N PHE A 61 3.46 -6.73 11.34
CA PHE A 61 4.33 -5.89 12.18
C PHE A 61 4.38 -6.37 13.63
N THR A 62 3.24 -6.73 14.22
CA THR A 62 3.20 -7.23 15.59
C THR A 62 4.06 -8.48 15.75
N ILE A 63 3.91 -9.46 14.85
CA ILE A 63 4.71 -10.69 14.86
C ILE A 63 6.20 -10.38 14.64
N GLY A 64 6.53 -9.53 13.66
CA GLY A 64 7.89 -9.10 13.37
C GLY A 64 8.55 -8.45 14.59
N PHE A 65 7.84 -7.58 15.30
CA PHE A 65 8.35 -6.93 16.52
C PHE A 65 8.38 -7.84 17.75
N ILE A 66 7.51 -8.86 17.84
CA ILE A 66 7.63 -9.93 18.85
C ILE A 66 8.94 -10.69 18.64
N LEU A 67 9.20 -11.14 17.41
CA LEU A 67 10.43 -11.85 17.06
C LEU A 67 11.65 -10.95 17.27
N ARG A 68 11.57 -9.68 16.89
CA ARG A 68 12.63 -8.70 17.14
C ARG A 68 12.90 -8.51 18.63
N ALA A 69 11.85 -8.46 19.46
CA ALA A 69 12.00 -8.35 20.91
C ALA A 69 12.64 -9.63 21.49
N TYR A 70 12.24 -10.81 21.01
CA TYR A 70 12.85 -12.09 21.41
C TYR A 70 14.32 -12.19 21.00
N GLY A 71 14.65 -11.85 19.76
CA GLY A 71 16.02 -11.77 19.24
C GLY A 71 16.86 -10.67 19.91
N ALA A 72 16.21 -9.69 20.53
CA ALA A 72 16.89 -8.73 21.39
C ALA A 72 17.31 -9.32 22.76
N PHE A 73 16.87 -10.53 23.11
CA PHE A 73 17.38 -11.28 24.28
C PHE A 73 18.28 -12.46 23.86
N HIS A 74 18.07 -13.02 22.66
CA HIS A 74 18.83 -14.15 22.09
C HIS A 74 19.45 -13.71 20.76
N TYR A 75 20.64 -13.12 20.83
CA TYR A 75 21.29 -12.47 19.69
C TYR A 75 21.95 -13.44 18.70
N ASP A 76 22.12 -14.68 19.15
CA ASP A 76 22.78 -15.82 18.51
C ASP A 76 21.81 -16.70 17.70
N ASP A 77 20.51 -16.42 17.75
CA ASP A 77 19.48 -17.17 17.02
C ASP A 77 19.28 -16.60 15.60
N LEU A 78 19.85 -17.30 14.62
CA LEU A 78 19.77 -16.93 13.20
C LEU A 78 18.34 -16.99 12.65
N ASP A 79 17.58 -18.01 13.04
CA ASP A 79 16.24 -18.24 12.50
C ASP A 79 15.28 -17.14 12.95
N VAL A 80 15.39 -16.72 14.22
CA VAL A 80 14.64 -15.57 14.76
C VAL A 80 15.04 -14.28 14.05
N PHE A 81 16.34 -14.07 13.81
CA PHE A 81 16.81 -12.89 13.09
C PHE A 81 16.19 -12.81 11.69
N ILE A 82 16.30 -13.90 10.91
CA ILE A 82 15.74 -13.98 9.56
C ILE A 82 14.23 -13.77 9.59
N ALA A 83 13.51 -14.49 10.47
CA ALA A 83 12.06 -14.38 10.57
C ALA A 83 11.61 -12.97 10.97
N SER A 84 12.29 -12.32 11.92
CA SER A 84 12.03 -10.94 12.32
C SER A 84 12.16 -9.97 11.14
N VAL A 85 13.24 -10.10 10.36
CA VAL A 85 13.53 -9.22 9.21
C VAL A 85 12.51 -9.45 8.09
N CYS A 86 12.30 -10.70 7.68
CA CYS A 86 11.40 -11.06 6.59
C CYS A 86 9.95 -10.68 6.88
N ILE A 87 9.43 -11.01 8.07
CA ILE A 87 8.04 -10.71 8.44
C ILE A 87 7.80 -9.21 8.53
N THR A 88 8.74 -8.45 9.11
CA THR A 88 8.61 -6.99 9.20
C THR A 88 8.60 -6.35 7.82
N TYR A 89 9.46 -6.80 6.90
CA TYR A 89 9.54 -6.24 5.56
C TYR A 89 8.43 -6.68 4.61
N ALA A 90 7.73 -7.77 4.92
CA ALA A 90 6.52 -8.19 4.21
C ALA A 90 5.27 -7.35 4.55
N ALA A 91 5.30 -6.55 5.62
CA ALA A 91 4.13 -5.79 6.08
C ALA A 91 3.81 -4.54 5.23
N PRO A 92 4.77 -3.65 4.86
CA PRO A 92 4.49 -2.45 4.07
C PRO A 92 3.82 -2.67 2.70
N PRO A 93 4.18 -3.70 1.91
CA PRO A 93 3.50 -3.98 0.63
C PRO A 93 1.99 -4.19 0.77
N LEU A 94 1.51 -4.71 1.91
CA LEU A 94 0.07 -4.82 2.16
C LEU A 94 -0.62 -3.46 2.32
N LEU A 95 0.06 -2.47 2.91
CA LEU A 95 -0.44 -1.09 3.00
C LEU A 95 -0.48 -0.41 1.64
N GLU A 96 0.54 -0.67 0.81
CA GLU A 96 0.56 -0.17 -0.56
C GLU A 96 -0.60 -0.76 -1.39
N LEU A 97 -0.83 -2.07 -1.28
CA LEU A 97 -1.98 -2.72 -1.90
C LEU A 97 -3.31 -2.16 -1.38
N GLN A 98 -3.38 -1.77 -0.11
CA GLN A 98 -4.56 -1.09 0.46
C GLN A 98 -4.75 0.32 -0.12
N ASN A 99 -3.67 1.06 -0.39
CA ASN A 99 -3.74 2.34 -1.11
C ASN A 99 -4.31 2.16 -2.52
N TYR A 100 -3.91 1.12 -3.26
CA TYR A 100 -4.49 0.80 -4.58
C TYR A 100 -6.01 0.56 -4.50
N ARG A 101 -6.47 -0.09 -3.43
CA ARG A 101 -7.91 -0.27 -3.20
C ARG A 101 -8.62 1.05 -2.91
N ILE A 102 -8.02 1.91 -2.09
CA ILE A 102 -8.61 3.19 -1.69
C ILE A 102 -8.70 4.13 -2.89
N ILE A 103 -7.63 4.28 -3.68
CA ILE A 103 -7.69 5.10 -4.90
C ILE A 103 -8.72 4.54 -5.89
N GLY A 104 -8.80 3.22 -6.07
CA GLY A 104 -9.83 2.61 -6.90
C GLY A 104 -11.24 3.01 -6.45
N ARG A 105 -11.50 3.01 -5.14
CA ARG A 105 -12.78 3.48 -4.57
C ARG A 105 -13.02 4.98 -4.79
N ILE A 106 -11.99 5.81 -4.69
CA ILE A 106 -12.10 7.25 -5.01
C ILE A 106 -12.46 7.44 -6.48
N LEU A 107 -11.85 6.68 -7.38
CA LEU A 107 -12.18 6.71 -8.81
C LEU A 107 -13.60 6.20 -9.09
N TYR A 108 -14.10 5.23 -8.32
CA TYR A 108 -15.51 4.80 -8.38
C TYR A 108 -16.47 5.90 -7.92
N TYR A 109 -16.05 6.76 -7.00
CA TYR A 109 -16.89 7.84 -6.47
C TYR A 109 -17.03 9.00 -7.45
N VAL A 110 -16.00 9.32 -8.24
CA VAL A 110 -16.07 10.35 -9.29
C VAL A 110 -15.67 9.77 -10.65
N PRO A 111 -16.56 8.96 -11.24
CA PRO A 111 -16.22 8.12 -12.37
C PRO A 111 -15.92 8.89 -13.67
N TYR A 112 -16.61 10.00 -13.90
CA TYR A 112 -16.45 10.82 -15.10
C TYR A 112 -15.09 11.52 -15.23
N ASN A 113 -14.34 11.65 -14.13
CA ASN A 113 -12.99 12.22 -14.12
C ASN A 113 -11.88 11.15 -14.03
N SER A 114 -12.24 9.88 -13.94
CA SER A 114 -11.28 8.80 -13.74
C SER A 114 -10.35 8.63 -14.95
N PRO A 115 -9.01 8.66 -14.77
CA PRO A 115 -8.07 8.43 -15.88
C PRO A 115 -8.03 6.99 -16.36
N ILE A 116 -8.30 6.04 -15.46
CA ILE A 116 -8.39 4.60 -15.76
C ILE A 116 -9.68 4.04 -15.19
N HIS A 117 -10.13 2.91 -15.72
CA HIS A 117 -11.30 2.25 -15.17
C HIS A 117 -11.07 1.92 -13.68
N PRO A 118 -11.96 2.35 -12.75
CA PRO A 118 -11.72 2.23 -11.31
C PRO A 118 -11.42 0.80 -10.82
N GLY A 119 -12.07 -0.20 -11.43
CA GLY A 119 -11.85 -1.61 -11.12
C GLY A 119 -10.48 -2.16 -11.55
N ARG A 120 -9.77 -1.47 -12.45
CA ARG A 120 -8.47 -1.92 -12.98
C ARG A 120 -7.30 -1.46 -12.12
N VAL A 121 -7.47 -0.41 -11.30
CA VAL A 121 -6.36 0.10 -10.45
C VAL A 121 -5.79 -1.02 -9.59
N LEU A 122 -6.64 -1.71 -8.85
CA LEU A 122 -6.21 -2.78 -7.96
C LEU A 122 -5.60 -3.96 -8.72
N THR A 123 -6.22 -4.37 -9.84
CA THR A 123 -5.73 -5.53 -10.59
C THR A 123 -4.37 -5.23 -11.23
N THR A 124 -4.18 -4.05 -11.80
CA THR A 124 -2.96 -3.68 -12.51
C THR A 124 -1.81 -3.43 -11.53
N PHE A 125 -1.99 -2.50 -10.59
CA PHE A 125 -0.92 -2.17 -9.63
C PHE A 125 -0.68 -3.32 -8.66
N GLY A 126 -1.72 -4.04 -8.25
CA GLY A 126 -1.58 -5.23 -7.41
C GLY A 126 -0.85 -6.38 -8.11
N PHE A 127 -1.09 -6.62 -9.41
CA PHE A 127 -0.36 -7.63 -10.17
C PHE A 127 1.12 -7.26 -10.35
N VAL A 128 1.41 -6.02 -10.74
CA VAL A 128 2.80 -5.55 -10.86
C VAL A 128 3.51 -5.63 -9.51
N SER A 129 2.86 -5.20 -8.43
CA SER A 129 3.44 -5.29 -7.08
C SER A 129 3.65 -6.74 -6.65
N ALA A 130 2.76 -7.68 -6.99
CA ALA A 130 2.96 -9.09 -6.70
C ALA A 130 4.20 -9.67 -7.41
N ILE A 131 4.47 -9.25 -8.65
CA ILE A 131 5.72 -9.62 -9.35
C ILE A 131 6.92 -9.02 -8.62
N VAL A 132 6.85 -7.74 -8.26
CA VAL A 132 7.94 -7.04 -7.56
C VAL A 132 8.25 -7.72 -6.21
N GLU A 133 7.24 -8.07 -5.43
CA GLU A 133 7.43 -8.78 -4.16
C GLU A 133 7.94 -10.22 -4.36
N ALA A 134 7.56 -10.90 -5.44
CA ALA A 134 8.11 -12.21 -5.78
C ALA A 134 9.61 -12.12 -6.12
N LEU A 135 10.03 -11.09 -6.87
CA LEU A 135 11.44 -10.82 -7.15
C LEU A 135 12.22 -10.50 -5.87
N ASN A 136 11.62 -9.75 -4.96
CA ASN A 136 12.22 -9.41 -3.66
C ASN A 136 12.43 -10.67 -2.80
N GLY A 137 11.39 -11.49 -2.64
CA GLY A 137 11.46 -12.74 -1.88
C GLY A 137 12.44 -13.75 -2.45
N TRP A 138 12.47 -13.93 -3.78
CA TRP A 138 13.46 -14.78 -4.44
C TRP A 138 14.87 -14.23 -4.23
N GLY A 139 15.08 -12.94 -4.50
CA GLY A 139 16.38 -12.31 -4.34
C GLY A 139 16.91 -12.39 -2.91
N ALA A 140 16.03 -12.27 -1.90
CA ALA A 140 16.38 -12.45 -0.49
C ALA A 140 16.84 -13.88 -0.17
N SER A 141 16.12 -14.88 -0.68
CA SER A 141 16.50 -16.29 -0.51
C SER A 141 17.87 -16.59 -1.13
N TYR A 142 18.14 -16.10 -2.34
CA TYR A 142 19.41 -16.35 -3.03
C TYR A 142 20.58 -15.59 -2.40
N SER A 143 20.39 -14.31 -2.05
CA SER A 143 21.46 -13.49 -1.47
C SER A 143 21.85 -13.91 -0.05
N ALA A 144 20.92 -14.48 0.72
CA ALA A 144 21.19 -14.95 2.08
C ALA A 144 21.83 -16.35 2.10
N ASN A 145 21.65 -17.17 1.05
CA ASN A 145 22.08 -18.56 1.05
C ASN A 145 23.55 -18.73 0.61
N GLN A 146 24.44 -18.80 1.60
CA GLN A 146 25.88 -18.99 1.41
C GLN A 146 26.27 -20.38 0.84
N SER A 147 25.33 -21.32 0.71
CA SER A 147 25.59 -22.61 0.07
C SER A 147 25.49 -22.56 -1.47
N LEU A 148 25.00 -21.46 -2.03
CA LEU A 148 24.85 -21.28 -3.48
C LEU A 148 26.16 -20.83 -4.12
N SER A 149 26.24 -20.93 -5.45
CA SER A 149 27.38 -20.40 -6.18
C SER A 149 27.45 -18.87 -6.11
N ASN A 150 28.65 -18.29 -6.25
CA ASN A 150 28.83 -16.84 -6.27
C ASN A 150 27.94 -16.15 -7.33
N GLY A 151 27.73 -16.80 -8.49
CA GLY A 151 26.86 -16.27 -9.53
C GLY A 151 25.38 -16.22 -9.14
N GLU A 152 24.91 -17.19 -8.38
CA GLU A 152 23.54 -17.21 -7.85
C GLU A 152 23.34 -16.17 -6.75
N ILE A 153 24.32 -16.00 -5.85
CA ILE A 153 24.28 -14.96 -4.81
C ILE A 153 24.22 -13.57 -5.45
N GLU A 154 25.05 -13.30 -6.47
CA GLU A 154 25.02 -12.05 -7.24
C GLU A 154 23.69 -11.84 -7.98
N ALA A 155 23.12 -12.91 -8.55
CA ALA A 155 21.78 -12.85 -9.13
C ALA A 155 20.73 -12.48 -8.07
N GLY A 156 20.83 -13.02 -6.85
CA GLY A 156 20.00 -12.64 -5.70
C GLY A 156 20.10 -11.15 -5.36
N HIS A 157 21.32 -10.61 -5.32
CA HIS A 157 21.54 -9.19 -5.11
C HIS A 157 20.93 -8.33 -6.22
N ALA A 158 21.09 -8.74 -7.49
CA ALA A 158 20.51 -8.05 -8.63
C ALA A 158 18.97 -8.06 -8.59
N LEU A 159 18.35 -9.19 -8.19
CA LEU A 159 16.90 -9.31 -8.05
C LEU A 159 16.35 -8.34 -6.98
N ILE A 160 16.98 -8.26 -5.79
CA ILE A 160 16.53 -7.31 -4.77
C ILE A 160 16.71 -5.87 -5.25
N LYS A 161 17.89 -5.50 -5.79
CA LYS A 161 18.12 -4.14 -6.31
C LYS A 161 17.06 -3.74 -7.34
N THR A 162 16.76 -4.66 -8.26
CA THR A 162 15.74 -4.45 -9.30
C THR A 162 14.35 -4.28 -8.70
N SER A 163 13.96 -5.15 -7.76
CA SER A 163 12.65 -5.08 -7.11
C SER A 163 12.45 -3.75 -6.36
N LEU A 164 13.45 -3.28 -5.61
CA LEU A 164 13.37 -2.04 -4.85
C LEU A 164 13.25 -0.81 -5.77
N LEU A 165 13.97 -0.79 -6.90
CA LEU A 165 13.82 0.28 -7.89
C LEU A 165 12.44 0.25 -8.56
N LEU A 166 11.92 -0.94 -8.88
CA LEU A 166 10.57 -1.09 -9.41
C LEU A 166 9.50 -0.63 -8.40
N GLN A 167 9.68 -0.85 -7.09
CA GLN A 167 8.77 -0.31 -6.07
C GLN A 167 8.64 1.22 -6.16
N ILE A 168 9.76 1.96 -6.34
CA ILE A 168 9.69 3.42 -6.55
C ILE A 168 8.88 3.75 -7.81
N VAL A 169 9.15 3.06 -8.92
CA VAL A 169 8.47 3.32 -10.20
C VAL A 169 6.96 3.13 -10.03
N VAL A 170 6.53 2.03 -9.40
CA VAL A 170 5.11 1.73 -9.15
C VAL A 170 4.48 2.80 -8.24
N ALA A 171 5.16 3.19 -7.16
CA ALA A 171 4.69 4.23 -6.25
C ALA A 171 4.52 5.59 -6.96
N VAL A 172 5.51 6.00 -7.77
CA VAL A 172 5.46 7.26 -8.54
C VAL A 172 4.33 7.23 -9.58
N LEU A 173 4.12 6.10 -10.26
CA LEU A 173 3.00 5.94 -11.20
C LEU A 173 1.65 6.07 -10.50
N LEU A 174 1.49 5.50 -9.30
CA LEU A 174 0.27 5.63 -8.51
C LEU A 174 0.01 7.08 -8.07
N ILE A 175 1.06 7.76 -7.56
CA ILE A 175 0.98 9.18 -7.18
C ILE A 175 0.58 10.02 -8.39
N THR A 176 1.18 9.76 -9.56
CA THR A 176 0.86 10.45 -10.80
C THR A 176 -0.60 10.24 -11.20
N LEU A 177 -1.11 9.00 -11.11
CA LEU A 177 -2.52 8.70 -11.35
C LEU A 177 -3.44 9.50 -10.41
N ALA A 178 -3.12 9.56 -9.12
CA ALA A 178 -3.88 10.33 -8.13
C ALA A 178 -3.86 11.84 -8.45
N ILE A 179 -2.69 12.40 -8.77
CA ILE A 179 -2.53 13.82 -9.17
C ILE A 179 -3.34 14.12 -10.44
N MET A 180 -3.27 13.26 -11.46
CA MET A 180 -4.04 13.44 -12.69
C MET A 180 -5.54 13.48 -12.42
N PHE A 181 -6.04 12.54 -11.62
CA PHE A 181 -7.45 12.51 -11.21
C PHE A 181 -7.85 13.76 -10.40
N HIS A 182 -7.03 14.15 -9.42
CA HIS A 182 -7.30 15.31 -8.58
C HIS A 182 -7.31 16.61 -9.39
N ARG A 183 -6.37 16.79 -10.32
CA ARG A 183 -6.33 17.94 -11.24
C ARG A 183 -7.57 18.00 -12.14
N ARG A 184 -8.06 16.86 -12.63
CA ARG A 184 -9.32 16.79 -13.40
C ARG A 184 -10.54 17.20 -12.57
N CYS A 185 -10.59 16.81 -11.30
CA CYS A 185 -11.66 17.22 -10.40
C CYS A 185 -11.64 18.73 -10.10
N ILE A 186 -10.46 19.30 -9.86
CA ILE A 186 -10.30 20.74 -9.65
C ILE A 186 -10.68 21.52 -10.90
N ALA A 187 -10.30 21.04 -12.10
CA ALA A 187 -10.57 21.73 -13.37
C ALA A 187 -12.07 21.92 -13.65
N ILE A 188 -12.93 21.04 -13.13
CA ILE A 188 -14.39 21.16 -13.26
C ILE A 188 -15.06 21.81 -12.03
N GLY A 189 -14.26 22.32 -11.07
CA GLY A 189 -14.77 23.01 -9.89
C GLY A 189 -15.33 22.12 -8.79
N LEU A 190 -15.05 20.81 -8.77
CA LEU A 190 -15.52 19.92 -7.71
C LEU A 190 -14.82 20.23 -6.38
N LYS A 191 -15.55 20.87 -5.47
CA LYS A 191 -15.13 21.15 -4.09
C LYS A 191 -16.00 20.34 -3.14
N ASN A 192 -15.63 19.07 -2.92
CA ASN A 192 -16.33 18.19 -1.99
C ASN A 192 -15.35 17.64 -0.94
N GLU A 193 -15.63 17.89 0.33
CA GLU A 193 -14.78 17.44 1.45
C GLU A 193 -14.69 15.90 1.53
N ARG A 194 -15.77 15.19 1.14
CA ARG A 194 -15.80 13.72 1.06
C ARG A 194 -14.84 13.16 0.01
N LEU A 195 -14.43 13.98 -0.96
CA LEU A 195 -13.40 13.64 -1.94
C LEU A 195 -12.02 14.10 -1.48
N ALA A 196 -11.91 15.33 -0.96
CA ALA A 196 -10.64 15.93 -0.59
C ALA A 196 -9.95 15.20 0.56
N CYS A 197 -10.69 14.84 1.63
CA CYS A 197 -10.11 14.18 2.79
C CYS A 197 -9.46 12.81 2.47
N PRO A 198 -10.13 11.87 1.77
CA PRO A 198 -9.49 10.60 1.42
C PRO A 198 -8.35 10.76 0.41
N LEU A 199 -8.39 11.76 -0.48
CA LEU A 199 -7.27 12.07 -1.38
C LEU A 199 -6.03 12.56 -0.60
N TRP A 200 -6.20 13.50 0.33
CA TRP A 200 -5.09 13.96 1.18
C TRP A 200 -4.52 12.86 2.06
N THR A 201 -5.39 12.05 2.66
CA THR A 201 -4.98 10.86 3.43
C THR A 201 -4.16 9.91 2.56
N LEU A 202 -4.59 9.68 1.31
CA LEU A 202 -3.86 8.85 0.36
C LEU A 202 -2.50 9.45 -0.01
N TYR A 203 -2.40 10.77 -0.25
CA TYR A 203 -1.12 11.42 -0.55
C TYR A 203 -0.11 11.28 0.57
N ILE A 204 -0.53 11.53 1.82
CA ILE A 204 0.33 11.38 2.99
C ILE A 204 0.78 9.92 3.12
N SER A 205 -0.15 8.96 2.96
CA SER A 205 0.18 7.53 2.99
C SER A 205 1.20 7.14 1.92
N MET A 206 0.99 7.55 0.67
CA MET A 206 1.91 7.28 -0.44
C MET A 206 3.29 7.92 -0.19
N ALA A 207 3.35 9.13 0.37
CA ALA A 207 4.61 9.79 0.71
C ALA A 207 5.38 9.06 1.84
N LEU A 208 4.68 8.59 2.88
CA LEU A 208 5.28 7.82 3.96
C LEU A 208 5.82 6.47 3.47
N ILE A 209 5.06 5.76 2.62
CA ILE A 209 5.51 4.50 2.00
C ILE A 209 6.71 4.75 1.09
N LEU A 210 6.68 5.79 0.25
CA LEU A 210 7.80 6.13 -0.63
C LEU A 210 9.06 6.47 0.17
N SER A 211 8.93 7.21 1.27
CA SER A 211 10.05 7.55 2.18
C SER A 211 10.70 6.28 2.74
N ARG A 212 9.88 5.32 3.18
CA ARG A 212 10.34 4.00 3.62
C ARG A 212 11.04 3.25 2.49
N THR A 213 10.49 3.23 1.27
CA THR A 213 11.11 2.54 0.12
C THR A 213 12.47 3.14 -0.23
N ILE A 214 12.63 4.46 -0.15
CA ILE A 214 13.92 5.13 -0.33
C ILE A 214 14.91 4.70 0.76
N TYR A 215 14.49 4.70 2.03
CA TYR A 215 15.32 4.18 3.12
C TYR A 215 15.76 2.73 2.86
N ARG A 216 14.83 1.88 2.46
CA ARG A 216 15.08 0.46 2.18
C ARG A 216 16.10 0.25 1.06
N ILE A 217 16.07 1.09 0.04
CA ILE A 217 17.08 1.11 -1.03
C ILE A 217 18.44 1.48 -0.45
N VAL A 218 18.54 2.59 0.27
CA VAL A 218 19.81 3.04 0.83
C VAL A 218 20.39 2.00 1.79
N GLU A 219 19.56 1.42 2.65
CA GLU A 219 19.93 0.34 3.57
C GLU A 219 20.44 -0.89 2.81
N TYR A 220 19.70 -1.37 1.80
CA TYR A 220 20.09 -2.57 1.07
C TYR A 220 21.34 -2.38 0.22
N PHE A 221 21.50 -1.24 -0.45
CA PHE A 221 22.72 -0.94 -1.20
C PHE A 221 23.93 -0.84 -0.26
N SER A 222 23.75 -0.22 0.92
CA SER A 222 24.79 -0.18 1.94
C SER A 222 25.19 -1.59 2.40
N ILE A 223 24.24 -2.51 2.55
CA ILE A 223 24.51 -3.91 2.94
C ILE A 223 25.21 -4.66 1.80
N ALA A 224 24.76 -4.48 0.55
CA ALA A 224 25.32 -5.17 -0.61
C ALA A 224 26.76 -4.72 -0.95
N GLU A 225 27.16 -3.54 -0.50
CA GLU A 225 28.54 -3.04 -0.63
C GLU A 225 29.49 -3.57 0.47
N LEU A 226 28.94 -4.20 1.53
CA LEU A 226 29.77 -4.78 2.59
C LEU A 226 30.51 -6.01 2.08
N ARG A 227 31.84 -5.90 2.04
CA ARG A 227 32.73 -7.03 1.80
C ARG A 227 33.11 -7.63 3.15
N TYR A 228 32.54 -8.78 3.48
CA TYR A 228 32.99 -9.57 4.63
C TYR A 228 34.36 -10.17 4.31
N GLY A 229 35.37 -9.85 5.13
CA GLY A 229 36.75 -10.30 4.94
C GLY A 229 37.62 -10.01 6.16
N ALA A 230 38.87 -10.48 6.13
CA ALA A 230 39.82 -10.34 7.24
C ALA A 230 40.16 -8.89 7.62
N GLU A 231 39.86 -7.92 6.75
CA GLU A 231 40.04 -6.47 6.95
C GLU A 231 38.70 -5.73 7.11
N PHE A 232 37.65 -6.40 7.60
CA PHE A 232 36.37 -5.74 7.87
C PHE A 232 36.51 -4.79 9.06
N ASP A 233 36.55 -3.48 8.81
CA ASP A 233 36.46 -2.45 9.84
C ASP A 233 34.99 -2.03 10.05
N PRO A 234 34.37 -2.34 11.20
CA PRO A 234 33.01 -1.91 11.53
C PRO A 234 32.80 -0.39 11.49
N ALA A 235 33.87 0.41 11.59
CA ALA A 235 33.78 1.86 11.50
C ALA A 235 33.51 2.38 10.08
N THR A 236 33.85 1.59 9.05
CA THR A 236 33.62 1.94 7.63
C THR A 236 32.20 1.62 7.14
N VAL A 237 31.43 0.89 7.94
CA VAL A 237 30.03 0.54 7.64
C VAL A 237 29.17 1.80 7.60
N SER A 238 28.33 1.91 6.57
CA SER A 238 27.36 3.00 6.42
C SER A 238 26.55 3.21 7.71
N PRO A 239 26.39 4.47 8.18
CA PRO A 239 25.64 4.78 9.40
C PRO A 239 24.22 4.21 9.42
N VAL A 240 23.60 4.08 8.25
CA VAL A 240 22.24 3.57 8.05
C VAL A 240 22.09 2.13 8.56
N VAL A 241 23.11 1.30 8.38
CA VAL A 241 23.13 -0.11 8.82
C VAL A 241 23.69 -0.23 10.24
N ARG A 242 24.63 0.66 10.59
CA ARG A 242 25.32 0.65 11.88
C ARG A 242 24.42 1.05 13.05
N TYR A 243 23.46 1.95 12.85
CA TYR A 243 22.61 2.46 13.92
C TYR A 243 21.15 2.01 13.80
N GLU A 244 20.67 1.29 14.81
CA GLU A 244 19.30 0.76 14.86
C GLU A 244 18.21 1.83 14.77
N TRP A 245 18.48 3.05 15.24
CA TRP A 245 17.46 4.10 15.28
C TRP A 245 16.96 4.48 13.88
N TYR A 246 17.77 4.31 12.82
CA TYR A 246 17.33 4.53 11.45
C TYR A 246 16.17 3.59 11.07
N PHE A 247 16.28 2.31 11.41
CA PHE A 247 15.19 1.34 11.23
C PHE A 247 13.94 1.77 11.99
N TYR A 248 14.06 2.14 13.28
CA TYR A 248 12.88 2.56 14.04
C TYR A 248 12.21 3.83 13.48
N VAL A 249 12.96 4.78 12.95
CA VAL A 249 12.40 6.01 12.38
C VAL A 249 11.82 5.77 11.00
N PHE A 250 12.63 5.26 10.06
CA PHE A 250 12.28 5.20 8.64
C PHE A 250 11.57 3.92 8.21
N GLU A 251 11.58 2.87 9.03
CA GLU A 251 10.78 1.67 8.79
C GLU A 251 9.57 1.65 9.71
N ALA A 252 9.78 1.69 11.03
CA ALA A 252 8.72 1.43 12.00
C ALA A 252 7.80 2.66 12.21
N THR A 253 8.39 3.83 12.48
CA THR A 253 7.63 5.03 12.86
C THR A 253 6.79 5.55 11.69
N VAL A 254 7.36 5.64 10.49
CA VAL A 254 6.60 6.08 9.30
C VAL A 254 5.41 5.17 9.00
N MET A 255 5.55 3.86 9.19
CA MET A 255 4.45 2.90 8.98
C MET A 255 3.42 2.96 10.10
N LEU A 256 3.85 3.16 11.35
CA LEU A 256 2.95 3.37 12.48
C LEU A 256 2.13 4.66 12.32
N ILE A 257 2.76 5.77 11.92
CA ILE A 257 2.07 7.03 11.61
C ILE A 257 1.02 6.79 10.52
N ASN A 258 1.37 6.06 9.46
CA ASN A 258 0.44 5.76 8.37
C ASN A 258 -0.80 4.98 8.88
N LEU A 259 -0.58 3.94 9.69
CA LEU A 259 -1.66 3.15 10.28
C LEU A 259 -2.55 3.97 11.21
N ILE A 260 -1.97 4.79 12.09
CA ILE A 260 -2.71 5.66 12.99
C ILE A 260 -3.52 6.69 12.19
N MET A 261 -2.94 7.26 11.13
CA MET A 261 -3.65 8.18 10.25
C MET A 261 -4.89 7.52 9.63
N PHE A 262 -4.79 6.29 9.12
CA PHE A 262 -5.97 5.57 8.60
C PHE A 262 -6.97 5.16 9.67
N ASN A 263 -6.54 4.99 10.91
CA ASN A 263 -7.45 4.80 12.05
C ASN A 263 -8.23 6.09 12.34
N ILE A 264 -7.61 7.26 12.25
CA ILE A 264 -8.28 8.56 12.49
C ILE A 264 -9.17 8.92 11.29
N TYR A 265 -8.60 8.93 10.09
CA TYR A 265 -9.24 9.30 8.82
C TYR A 265 -9.72 8.07 8.06
N HIS A 266 -10.52 7.25 8.73
CA HIS A 266 -10.97 5.99 8.17
C HIS A 266 -11.74 6.20 6.84
N PRO A 267 -11.34 5.57 5.71
CA PRO A 267 -11.90 5.85 4.38
C PRO A 267 -13.43 5.70 4.30
N ARG A 268 -13.99 4.79 5.09
CA ARG A 268 -15.45 4.57 5.20
C ARG A 268 -16.25 5.80 5.69
N ARG A 269 -15.64 6.74 6.41
CA ARG A 269 -16.31 7.97 6.87
C ARG A 269 -16.64 8.91 5.71
N TYR A 270 -15.85 8.84 4.64
CA TYR A 270 -15.95 9.74 3.50
C TYR A 270 -16.50 9.05 2.25
N LEU A 271 -16.15 7.77 2.04
CA LEU A 271 -16.54 7.01 0.85
C LEU A 271 -17.77 6.12 1.10
N PRO A 272 -18.66 5.97 0.10
CA PRO A 272 -19.86 5.16 0.22
C PRO A 272 -19.55 3.66 0.36
N ARG A 273 -20.52 2.90 0.87
CA ARG A 273 -20.35 1.46 1.14
C ARG A 273 -20.26 0.68 -0.17
N ASN A 274 -21.12 1.05 -1.12
CA ASN A 274 -21.31 0.37 -2.40
C ASN A 274 -20.55 1.13 -3.50
N ASN A 275 -19.86 0.39 -4.37
CA ASN A 275 -19.16 0.95 -5.55
C ASN A 275 -20.11 1.48 -6.62
N LYS A 276 -21.41 1.18 -6.50
CA LYS A 276 -22.45 1.71 -7.38
C LYS A 276 -22.82 3.15 -7.05
N ILE A 277 -22.51 3.63 -5.85
CA ILE A 277 -22.82 5.00 -5.45
C ILE A 277 -21.69 5.90 -5.93
N TYR A 278 -22.05 6.89 -6.75
CA TYR A 278 -21.12 7.88 -7.29
C TYR A 278 -21.70 9.29 -7.09
N LEU A 279 -20.81 10.29 -7.11
CA LEU A 279 -21.17 11.69 -7.04
C LEU A 279 -21.70 12.15 -8.41
N SER A 280 -22.85 12.82 -8.44
CA SER A 280 -23.37 13.45 -9.66
C SER A 280 -22.45 14.55 -10.17
N THR A 281 -22.70 15.01 -11.39
CA THR A 281 -21.99 16.12 -12.03
C THR A 281 -22.20 17.45 -11.30
N ASP A 282 -23.22 17.56 -10.45
CA ASP A 282 -23.48 18.70 -9.56
C ASP A 282 -22.45 18.83 -8.41
N GLY A 283 -21.67 17.78 -8.14
CA GLY A 283 -20.66 17.74 -7.08
C GLY A 283 -21.21 17.55 -5.66
N VAL A 284 -22.52 17.35 -5.49
CA VAL A 284 -23.18 17.27 -4.18
C VAL A 284 -24.03 16.01 -4.03
N THR A 285 -24.79 15.63 -5.07
CA THR A 285 -25.76 14.53 -4.97
C THR A 285 -25.10 13.17 -5.17
N GLU A 286 -25.36 12.23 -4.27
CA GLU A 286 -24.91 10.84 -4.40
C GLU A 286 -26.00 9.99 -5.07
N ILE A 287 -25.68 9.34 -6.19
CA ILE A 287 -26.61 8.56 -7.00
C ILE A 287 -26.15 7.10 -7.05
N GLU A 288 -27.08 6.15 -6.95
CA GLU A 288 -26.80 4.74 -7.20
C GLU A 288 -26.93 4.42 -8.70
N GLY A 289 -25.80 4.12 -9.35
CA GLY A 289 -25.73 3.75 -10.75
C GLY A 289 -25.83 2.24 -10.99
N PRO A 290 -25.85 1.81 -12.27
CA PRO A 290 -25.88 0.40 -12.65
C PRO A 290 -24.60 -0.37 -12.21
N GLY A 291 -23.55 0.38 -11.85
CA GLY A 291 -22.21 -0.13 -11.53
C GLY A 291 -21.35 -0.30 -12.78
N TYR A 292 -20.03 -0.20 -12.62
CA TYR A 292 -19.11 -0.48 -13.73
C TYR A 292 -19.00 -1.99 -13.97
N LYS A 293 -19.33 -2.40 -15.19
CA LYS A 293 -19.02 -3.73 -15.72
C LYS A 293 -18.00 -3.58 -16.83
N ASP A 294 -16.85 -4.21 -16.68
CA ASP A 294 -15.87 -4.34 -17.76
C ASP A 294 -16.11 -5.70 -18.44
N PRO A 295 -16.53 -5.75 -19.72
CA PRO A 295 -16.78 -7.01 -20.42
C PRO A 295 -15.48 -7.75 -20.81
N ARG A 296 -14.31 -7.13 -20.64
CA ARG A 296 -13.01 -7.68 -21.06
C ARG A 296 -12.51 -8.74 -20.08
N LYS A 297 -11.80 -9.75 -20.61
CA LYS A 297 -11.18 -10.80 -19.80
C LYS A 297 -10.07 -10.22 -18.92
N LEU A 298 -9.82 -10.81 -17.74
CA LEU A 298 -8.81 -10.33 -16.79
C LEU A 298 -7.40 -10.17 -17.40
N TRP A 299 -6.96 -11.05 -18.30
CA TRP A 299 -5.64 -10.90 -18.94
C TRP A 299 -5.57 -9.69 -19.87
N GLN A 300 -6.68 -9.32 -20.53
CA GLN A 300 -6.73 -8.15 -21.41
C GLN A 300 -6.62 -6.86 -20.59
N THR A 301 -7.26 -6.84 -19.42
CA THR A 301 -7.22 -5.67 -18.53
C THR A 301 -5.88 -5.53 -17.81
N LEU A 302 -5.15 -6.63 -17.62
CA LEU A 302 -3.78 -6.61 -17.09
C LEU A 302 -2.77 -6.08 -18.11
N VAL A 303 -2.86 -6.51 -19.37
CA VAL A 303 -1.94 -6.09 -20.45
C VAL A 303 -2.24 -4.66 -20.94
N ASP A 304 -3.52 -4.28 -21.01
CA ASP A 304 -3.95 -2.94 -21.44
C ASP A 304 -4.92 -2.31 -20.41
N PRO A 305 -4.38 -1.78 -19.29
CA PRO A 305 -5.19 -1.22 -18.22
C PRO A 305 -5.88 0.10 -18.60
N PHE A 306 -5.26 0.88 -19.49
CA PHE A 306 -5.80 2.15 -20.00
C PHE A 306 -6.80 1.97 -21.16
N ASP A 307 -6.99 0.75 -21.66
CA ASP A 307 -7.77 0.46 -22.87
C ASP A 307 -7.32 1.25 -24.10
N VAL A 308 -6.00 1.35 -24.29
CA VAL A 308 -5.39 2.03 -25.46
C VAL A 308 -5.91 1.41 -26.75
N LYS A 309 -6.03 0.07 -26.81
CA LYS A 309 -6.54 -0.64 -27.99
C LYS A 309 -8.01 -0.34 -28.25
N GLY A 310 -8.84 -0.25 -27.22
CA GLY A 310 -10.25 0.13 -27.35
C GLY A 310 -10.44 1.62 -27.71
N LEU A 311 -9.54 2.49 -27.24
CA LEU A 311 -9.48 3.91 -27.60
C LEU A 311 -9.14 4.10 -29.08
N VAL A 312 -8.14 3.38 -29.58
CA VAL A 312 -7.71 3.41 -30.99
C VAL A 312 -8.81 2.85 -31.91
N ASN A 313 -9.51 1.80 -31.46
CA ASN A 313 -10.59 1.16 -32.25
C ASN A 313 -11.97 1.82 -32.09
N GLY A 314 -12.07 2.94 -31.37
CA GLY A 314 -13.32 3.70 -31.18
C GLY A 314 -14.43 3.01 -30.36
N ARG A 315 -14.16 1.83 -29.77
CA ARG A 315 -15.16 1.01 -29.03
C ARG A 315 -15.11 1.19 -27.51
N GLY A 316 -14.05 1.78 -26.96
CA GLY A 316 -13.74 1.74 -25.51
C GLY A 316 -14.61 2.61 -24.58
N ARG A 317 -15.61 3.36 -25.06
CA ARG A 317 -16.23 4.46 -24.26
C ARG A 317 -17.75 4.47 -24.12
N GLN A 318 -18.50 3.65 -24.85
CA GLN A 318 -19.98 3.75 -24.86
C GLN A 318 -20.65 3.11 -23.63
N SER A 319 -20.18 1.97 -23.13
CA SER A 319 -20.76 1.33 -21.93
C SER A 319 -20.31 1.96 -20.61
N GLU A 320 -19.24 2.77 -20.64
CA GLU A 320 -18.64 3.33 -19.43
C GLU A 320 -19.37 4.59 -18.95
N ARG A 321 -19.97 5.40 -19.83
CA ARG A 321 -20.52 6.74 -19.51
C ARG A 321 -21.97 6.74 -19.03
N PHE A 322 -22.34 5.86 -18.11
CA PHE A 322 -23.72 5.81 -17.58
C PHE A 322 -24.16 7.12 -16.90
N TRP A 323 -23.22 7.94 -16.42
CA TRP A 323 -23.49 9.29 -15.88
C TRP A 323 -23.96 10.30 -16.94
N GLN A 324 -23.85 10.02 -18.23
CA GLN A 324 -24.35 10.91 -19.29
C GLN A 324 -25.84 10.69 -19.59
N MET A 325 -26.42 9.57 -19.16
CA MET A 325 -27.87 9.32 -19.32
C MET A 325 -28.72 10.17 -18.35
N GLU A 326 -28.07 10.87 -17.40
CA GLU A 326 -28.68 11.85 -16.49
C GLU A 326 -29.38 13.01 -17.24
N GLY A 327 -28.87 13.41 -18.42
CA GLY A 327 -29.42 14.53 -19.19
C GLY A 327 -30.53 14.15 -20.17
N SER A 328 -30.79 12.87 -20.40
CA SER A 328 -31.79 12.39 -21.37
C SER A 328 -33.14 12.01 -20.76
N GLU A 329 -33.25 11.97 -19.43
CA GLU A 329 -34.51 11.61 -18.76
C GLU A 329 -34.87 12.57 -17.63
N THR A 330 -35.71 13.58 -17.92
CA THR A 330 -36.99 13.85 -17.22
C THR A 330 -37.70 15.10 -17.78
N PRO A 331 -39.05 15.25 -17.66
CA PRO A 331 -40.02 14.35 -17.02
C PRO A 331 -41.34 14.11 -17.81
N GLN A 332 -41.95 12.94 -17.63
CA GLN A 332 -43.40 12.88 -17.55
C GLN A 332 -43.83 11.96 -16.41
N GLN A 333 -44.16 12.58 -15.28
CA GLN A 333 -45.14 12.05 -14.35
C GLN A 333 -46.44 11.84 -15.13
N SER A 334 -46.90 10.59 -15.25
CA SER A 334 -48.33 10.34 -15.36
C SER A 334 -48.77 9.53 -14.15
N LYS A 335 -49.57 10.18 -13.32
CA LYS A 335 -50.40 9.55 -12.30
C LYS A 335 -51.31 8.56 -13.03
N GLY A 336 -51.20 7.28 -12.69
CA GLY A 336 -52.11 6.23 -13.13
C GLY A 336 -52.53 5.38 -11.93
N SER A 337 -53.34 5.96 -11.05
CA SER A 337 -54.12 5.20 -10.08
C SER A 337 -55.07 4.27 -10.84
N SER A 338 -54.85 2.96 -10.77
CA SER A 338 -55.89 1.98 -11.08
C SER A 338 -56.10 1.06 -9.89
N ARG A 339 -57.22 1.30 -9.21
CA ARG A 339 -57.92 0.36 -8.33
C ARG A 339 -57.98 -1.02 -8.97
N LYS A 340 -57.64 -2.07 -8.21
CA LYS A 340 -58.13 -3.42 -8.50
C LYS A 340 -59.57 -3.53 -7.98
N PRO A 341 -60.53 -4.04 -8.77
CA PRO A 341 -61.81 -4.48 -8.23
C PRO A 341 -61.65 -5.87 -7.60
N GLU A 342 -62.25 -6.04 -6.43
CA GLU A 342 -62.66 -7.32 -5.87
C GLU A 342 -63.72 -7.96 -6.77
N THR A 343 -63.68 -9.30 -6.89
CA THR A 343 -64.77 -10.27 -7.23
C THR A 343 -64.08 -11.57 -7.68
N VAL A 344 -64.42 -12.80 -7.26
CA VAL A 344 -65.45 -13.41 -6.40
C VAL A 344 -64.80 -14.59 -5.69
#